data_AF-A0AAU8A1M8-F1
#
_entry.id   AF-A0AAU8A1M8-F1
#
_cell.length_a   1.000
_cell.length_b   1.000
_cell.length_c   1.000
_cell.angle_alpha   90.00
_cell.angle_beta   90.00
_cell.angle_gamma   90.00
#
_symmetry.space_group_name_H-M   'P 1'
#
loop_
_entity.id
_entity.type
_entity.pdbx_description
1 polymer ?
#
loop_
_entity_poly.entity_id
_entity_poly.type
_entity_poly.pdbx_seq_one_letter_code
_entity_poly.pdbx_strand_id
1 'polypeptide(L)'
;MDAAAIQSLLTVQNITVFVLAIFVGYHVVWNVTPALHTPLMAVTNAISGIIIVGALLQTEIINGDEITLTSLIGALAVFLASINIFGGFMVTRRMLEMFKKKAPKNEAAGN
;
A
#
# COMPACT_ATOMS: atom_id res chain seq x y z
N MET A 1 15.02 29.87 -15.17
CA MET A 1 14.31 28.73 -15.78
C MET A 1 12.84 29.10 -15.88
N ASP A 2 12.23 28.90 -17.03
CA ASP A 2 10.78 29.10 -17.19
C ASP A 2 9.99 27.89 -16.65
N ALA A 3 8.66 28.04 -16.55
CA ALA A 3 7.79 26.99 -16.02
C ALA A 3 7.80 25.72 -16.90
N ALA A 4 8.01 25.86 -18.21
CA ALA A 4 8.10 24.72 -19.13
C ALA A 4 9.35 23.87 -18.88
N ALA A 5 10.49 24.51 -18.60
CA ALA A 5 11.73 23.85 -18.23
C ALA A 5 11.64 23.16 -16.85
N ILE A 6 10.88 23.72 -15.91
CA ILE A 6 10.62 23.06 -14.61
C ILE A 6 9.73 21.84 -14.81
N GLN A 7 8.67 21.95 -15.62
CA GLN A 7 7.77 20.83 -15.88
C GLN A 7 8.48 19.68 -16.61
N SER A 8 9.32 19.99 -17.60
CA SER A 8 10.11 18.98 -18.30
C SER A 8 11.10 18.27 -17.37
N LEU A 9 11.75 19.02 -16.46
CA LEU A 9 12.63 18.45 -15.44
C LEU A 9 11.86 17.51 -14.48
N LEU A 10 10.69 17.92 -14.00
CA LEU A 10 9.84 17.09 -13.12
C LEU A 10 9.38 15.80 -13.81
N THR A 11 9.03 15.88 -15.09
CA THR A 11 8.67 14.69 -15.87
C THR A 11 9.85 13.73 -15.99
N VAL A 12 11.05 14.22 -16.33
CA VAL A 12 12.25 13.39 -16.40
C VAL A 12 12.55 12.76 -15.04
N GLN A 13 12.48 13.54 -13.96
CA GLN A 13 12.69 13.05 -12.59
C GLN A 13 11.70 11.94 -12.23
N ASN A 14 10.40 12.11 -12.50
CA ASN A 14 9.39 11.10 -12.20
C ASN A 14 9.62 9.81 -12.99
N ILE A 15 10.02 9.91 -14.26
CA ILE A 15 10.39 8.74 -15.06
C ILE A 15 11.64 8.06 -14.50
N THR A 16 12.66 8.82 -14.09
CA THR A 16 13.85 8.27 -13.45
C THR A 16 13.49 7.52 -12.17
N VAL A 17 12.67 8.11 -11.30
CA VAL A 17 12.20 7.48 -10.06
C VAL A 17 11.37 6.23 -10.37
N PHE A 18 10.47 6.28 -11.35
CA PHE A 18 9.66 5.14 -11.77
C PHE A 18 10.51 3.95 -12.22
N VAL A 19 11.49 4.20 -13.11
CA VAL A 19 12.40 3.15 -13.60
C VAL A 19 13.23 2.57 -12.46
N LEU A 20 13.83 3.42 -11.61
CA LEU A 20 14.62 2.96 -10.46
C LEU A 20 13.77 2.17 -9.45
N ALA A 21 12.52 2.58 -9.22
CA ALA A 21 11.60 1.85 -8.35
C ALA A 21 11.28 0.45 -8.87
N ILE A 22 11.16 0.26 -10.19
CA ILE A 22 11.00 -1.07 -10.80
C ILE A 22 12.23 -1.95 -10.53
N PHE A 23 13.44 -1.41 -10.75
CA PHE A 23 14.69 -2.13 -10.46
C PHE A 23 14.78 -2.57 -9.00
N VAL A 24 14.44 -1.68 -8.07
CA VAL A 24 14.39 -2.00 -6.64
C VAL A 24 13.33 -3.06 -6.35
N GLY A 25 12.11 -2.89 -6.86
CA GLY A 25 11.01 -3.85 -6.67
C GLY A 25 11.35 -5.26 -7.14
N TYR A 26 11.99 -5.37 -8.31
CA TYR A 26 12.46 -6.65 -8.85
C TYR A 26 13.45 -7.33 -7.88
N HIS A 27 14.49 -6.62 -7.43
CA HIS A 27 15.50 -7.19 -6.53
C HIS A 27 14.95 -7.53 -5.14
N VAL A 28 13.98 -6.75 -4.64
CA VAL A 28 13.32 -7.00 -3.35
C VAL A 28 12.47 -8.27 -3.40
N VAL A 29 11.71 -8.48 -4.48
CA VAL A 29 10.81 -9.64 -4.62
C VAL A 29 11.59 -10.92 -4.98
N TRP A 30 12.68 -10.82 -5.75
CA TRP A 30 13.44 -12.00 -6.20
C TRP A 30 14.10 -12.79 -5.06
N ASN A 31 14.40 -12.13 -3.93
CA ASN A 31 15.15 -12.71 -2.82
C ASN A 31 14.27 -13.16 -1.64
N VAL A 32 12.96 -13.34 -1.85
CA VAL A 32 12.06 -13.81 -0.80
C VAL A 32 12.15 -15.32 -0.62
N THR A 33 12.06 -15.80 0.63
CA THR A 33 12.02 -17.23 0.92
C THR A 33 10.77 -17.87 0.30
N PRO A 34 10.83 -19.06 -0.33
CA PRO A 34 9.69 -19.66 -1.03
C PRO A 34 8.42 -19.81 -0.17
N ALA A 35 8.58 -20.10 1.12
CA ALA A 35 7.46 -20.21 2.06
C ALA A 35 6.69 -18.88 2.28
N LEU A 36 7.29 -17.74 1.90
CA LEU A 36 6.73 -16.40 2.10
C LEU A 36 6.05 -15.85 0.84
N HIS A 37 6.01 -16.54 -0.31
CA HIS A 37 5.34 -16.02 -1.51
C HIS A 37 3.85 -15.74 -1.29
N THR A 38 3.14 -16.59 -0.56
CA THR A 38 1.72 -16.38 -0.23
C THR A 38 1.52 -15.19 0.72
N PRO A 39 2.26 -15.08 1.85
CA PRO A 39 2.26 -13.85 2.65
C PRO A 39 2.67 -12.60 1.86
N LEU A 40 3.64 -12.70 0.95
CA LEU A 40 4.09 -11.59 0.13
C LEU A 40 2.97 -11.10 -0.80
N MET A 41 2.21 -12.01 -1.41
CA MET A 41 1.04 -11.67 -2.22
C MET A 41 -0.01 -10.91 -1.39
N ALA A 42 -0.21 -11.29 -0.12
CA ALA A 42 -1.13 -10.57 0.76
C ALA A 42 -0.61 -9.15 1.12
N VAL A 43 0.70 -9.01 1.34
CA VAL A 43 1.34 -7.70 1.60
C VAL A 43 1.24 -6.79 0.38
N THR A 44 1.53 -7.28 -0.82
CA THR A 44 1.45 -6.46 -2.04
C THR A 44 0.02 -6.02 -2.34
N ASN A 45 -0.97 -6.85 -2.01
CA ASN A 45 -2.37 -6.43 -2.03
C ASN A 45 -2.65 -5.30 -1.04
N ALA A 46 -2.14 -5.37 0.20
CA ALA A 46 -2.30 -4.28 1.18
C ALA A 46 -1.60 -2.98 0.75
N ILE A 47 -0.40 -3.09 0.14
CA ILE A 47 0.37 -1.94 -0.36
C ILE A 47 -0.34 -1.27 -1.55
N SER A 48 -1.08 -2.03 -2.36
CA SER A 48 -1.90 -1.47 -3.45
C SER A 48 -2.94 -0.45 -2.96
N GLY A 49 -3.26 -0.46 -1.66
CA GLY A 49 -4.06 0.55 -0.97
C GLY A 49 -3.52 2.00 -1.07
N ILE A 50 -2.31 2.23 -1.62
CA ILE A 50 -1.77 3.55 -1.95
C ILE A 50 -2.72 4.40 -2.81
N ILE A 51 -3.66 3.77 -3.53
CA ILE A 51 -4.77 4.45 -4.23
C ILE A 51 -5.55 5.43 -3.34
N ILE A 52 -5.51 5.25 -2.00
CA ILE A 52 -6.12 6.17 -1.04
C ILE A 52 -5.59 7.60 -1.17
N VAL A 53 -4.32 7.79 -1.55
CA VAL A 53 -3.74 9.12 -1.75
C VAL A 53 -4.45 9.85 -2.88
N GLY A 54 -4.68 9.18 -4.00
CA GLY A 54 -5.44 9.75 -5.12
C GLY A 54 -6.90 10.01 -4.75
N ALA A 55 -7.53 9.10 -3.99
CA ALA A 55 -8.90 9.27 -3.52
C ALA A 55 -9.05 10.49 -2.58
N LEU A 56 -8.08 10.72 -1.69
CA LEU A 56 -8.07 11.88 -0.79
C LEU A 56 -7.95 13.19 -1.56
N LEU A 57 -7.05 13.26 -2.55
CA LEU A 57 -6.94 14.44 -3.44
C LEU A 57 -8.25 14.69 -4.19
N GLN A 58 -8.98 13.64 -4.54
CA GLN A 58 -10.24 13.77 -5.27
C GLN A 58 -11.44 14.15 -4.39
N THR A 59 -11.36 13.83 -3.09
CA THR A 59 -12.41 14.12 -2.09
C THR A 59 -12.38 15.58 -1.63
N GLU A 60 -11.38 16.37 -2.07
CA GLU A 60 -11.24 17.78 -1.71
C GLU A 60 -12.43 18.61 -2.20
N ILE A 61 -12.96 19.46 -1.30
CA ILE A 61 -14.01 20.43 -1.62
C ILE A 61 -13.34 21.66 -2.20
N ILE A 62 -13.32 21.75 -3.53
CA ILE A 62 -12.83 22.95 -4.23
C ILE A 62 -13.99 23.95 -4.30
N ASN A 63 -13.90 25.04 -3.53
CA ASN A 63 -14.75 26.24 -3.59
C ASN A 63 -16.12 26.24 -2.87
N GLY A 64 -16.24 25.67 -1.67
CA GLY A 64 -17.33 26.02 -0.74
C GLY A 64 -18.75 25.61 -1.16
N ASP A 65 -19.39 24.80 -0.32
CA ASP A 65 -20.84 24.54 -0.25
C ASP A 65 -21.51 23.53 -1.20
N GLU A 66 -20.86 22.99 -2.24
CA GLU A 66 -21.48 21.93 -3.05
C GLU A 66 -20.78 20.57 -2.96
N ILE A 67 -21.53 19.54 -2.53
CA ILE A 67 -21.15 18.13 -2.68
C ILE A 67 -21.18 17.80 -4.17
N THR A 68 -20.02 17.85 -4.81
CA THR A 68 -19.88 17.42 -6.21
C THR A 68 -19.94 15.90 -6.32
N LEU A 69 -20.41 15.38 -7.45
CA LEU A 69 -20.39 13.94 -7.75
C LEU A 69 -18.97 13.36 -7.57
N THR A 70 -17.96 14.15 -7.93
CA THR A 70 -16.56 13.80 -7.82
C THR A 70 -16.10 13.65 -6.36
N SER A 71 -16.53 14.55 -5.46
CA SER A 71 -16.25 14.42 -4.03
C SER A 71 -16.94 13.19 -3.43
N LEU A 72 -18.18 12.89 -3.84
CA LEU A 72 -18.89 11.69 -3.39
C LEU A 72 -18.21 10.39 -3.84
N ILE A 73 -17.78 10.33 -5.10
CA ILE A 73 -17.00 9.20 -5.64
C ILE A 73 -15.65 9.09 -4.94
N GLY A 74 -14.99 10.23 -4.67
CA GLY A 74 -13.75 10.29 -3.88
C GLY A 74 -13.93 9.70 -2.48
N ALA A 75 -14.99 10.10 -1.77
CA ALA A 75 -15.31 9.57 -0.44
C ALA A 75 -15.57 8.06 -0.48
N LEU A 76 -16.30 7.57 -1.48
CA LEU A 76 -16.50 6.13 -1.69
C LEU A 76 -15.18 5.41 -2.00
N ALA A 77 -14.31 6.01 -2.82
CA ALA A 77 -13.00 5.47 -3.13
C ALA A 77 -12.10 5.39 -1.89
N VAL A 78 -12.13 6.39 -1.01
CA VAL A 78 -11.44 6.37 0.29
C VAL A 78 -11.96 5.21 1.14
N PHE A 79 -13.28 5.04 1.22
CA PHE A 79 -13.88 3.92 1.95
C PHE A 79 -13.42 2.56 1.42
N LEU A 80 -13.47 2.34 0.11
CA LEU A 80 -13.03 1.08 -0.51
C LEU A 80 -11.52 0.85 -0.37
N ALA A 81 -10.70 1.90 -0.51
CA ALA A 81 -9.26 1.83 -0.30
C ALA A 81 -8.93 1.47 1.15
N SER A 82 -9.69 2.00 2.12
CA SER A 82 -9.51 1.66 3.53
C SER A 82 -9.74 0.17 3.80
N ILE A 83 -10.76 -0.45 3.17
CA ILE A 83 -11.02 -1.89 3.27
C ILE A 83 -9.82 -2.70 2.76
N ASN A 84 -9.24 -2.30 1.62
CA ASN A 84 -8.06 -2.96 1.07
C ASN A 84 -6.86 -2.87 2.02
N ILE A 85 -6.59 -1.69 2.59
CA ILE A 85 -5.51 -1.47 3.55
C ILE A 85 -5.71 -2.33 4.80
N PHE A 86 -6.84 -2.13 5.50
CA PHE A 86 -7.09 -2.80 6.77
C PHE A 86 -7.23 -4.32 6.60
N GLY A 87 -7.97 -4.77 5.59
CA GLY A 87 -8.14 -6.19 5.29
C GLY A 87 -6.81 -6.85 4.89
N GLY A 88 -6.06 -6.21 3.98
CA GLY A 88 -4.76 -6.71 3.51
C GLY A 88 -3.75 -6.85 4.64
N PHE A 89 -3.61 -5.84 5.50
CA PHE A 89 -2.68 -5.91 6.64
C PHE A 89 -3.14 -6.87 7.74
N MET A 90 -4.45 -6.99 8.00
CA MET A 90 -4.97 -7.95 8.99
C MET A 90 -4.71 -9.40 8.55
N VAL A 91 -4.99 -9.73 7.29
CA VAL A 91 -4.73 -11.07 6.74
C VAL A 91 -3.24 -11.37 6.73
N THR A 92 -2.42 -10.42 6.28
CA THR A 92 -0.95 -10.55 6.30
C THR A 92 -0.44 -10.88 7.69
N ARG A 93 -0.90 -10.17 8.73
CA ARG A 93 -0.47 -10.43 10.12
C ARG A 93 -0.79 -11.85 10.55
N ARG A 94 -2.01 -12.32 10.28
CA ARG A 94 -2.42 -13.70 10.58
C ARG A 94 -1.55 -14.73 9.84
N MET A 95 -1.21 -14.45 8.59
CA MET A 95 -0.32 -15.32 7.80
C MET A 95 1.08 -15.38 8.39
N LEU A 96 1.67 -14.24 8.76
CA LEU A 96 3.01 -14.17 9.34
C LEU A 96 3.08 -14.74 10.76
N GLU A 97 1.98 -14.68 11.52
CA GLU A 97 1.90 -15.29 12.85
C GLU A 97 2.06 -16.82 12.81
N MET A 98 1.68 -17.48 11.71
CA MET A 98 1.87 -18.92 11.54
C MET A 98 3.35 -19.34 11.44
N PHE A 99 4.24 -18.41 11.10
CA PHE A 99 5.69 -18.64 11.05
C PHE A 99 6.39 -18.38 12.38
N LYS A 100 5.70 -17.80 13.37
CA LYS A 100 6.27 -17.60 14.71
C LYS A 100 6.27 -18.94 15.44
N LYS A 101 7.45 -19.34 15.92
CA LYS A 101 7.60 -20.53 16.78
C LYS A 101 6.71 -20.33 18.01
N LYS A 102 5.79 -21.27 18.30
CA LYS A 102 5.02 -21.25 19.54
C LYS A 102 6.02 -21.19 20.71
N ALA A 103 5.81 -20.27 21.64
CA ALA A 103 6.56 -20.24 22.89
C ALA A 103 6.49 -21.65 23.51
N PRO A 104 7.59 -22.18 24.07
CA PRO A 104 7.53 -23.47 24.73
C PRO A 104 6.41 -23.40 25.78
N LYS A 105 5.42 -24.29 25.65
CA LYS A 105 4.52 -24.57 26.76
C LYS A 105 5.46 -25.04 27.87
N ASN A 106 5.65 -24.21 28.90
CA ASN A 106 6.23 -24.71 30.13
C ASN A 106 5.36 -25.90 30.53
N GLU A 107 5.99 -27.06 30.58
CA GLU A 107 5.58 -28.21 31.39
C GLU A 107 5.46 -27.70 32.84
N ALA A 108 4.33 -27.07 33.14
CA ALA A 108 4.01 -26.51 34.45
C ALA A 108 2.54 -26.78 34.73
N ALA A 109 2.21 -28.07 34.81
CA ALA A 109 1.11 -28.62 35.61
C ALA A 109 1.34 -30.13 35.75
N GLY A 110 2.53 -30.49 36.22
CA GLY A 110 2.72 -31.72 36.97
C GLY A 110 2.56 -31.37 38.44
N ASN A 111 1.44 -31.79 39.02
CA ASN A 111 1.20 -32.19 40.41
C ASN A 111 -0.25 -32.66 40.51
#